data_AF-A0A7H0HKY4-F1
#
_entry.id   AF-A0A7H0HKY4-F1
#
_cell.length_a   1.000
_cell.length_b   1.000
_cell.length_c   1.000
_cell.angle_alpha   90.00
_cell.angle_beta   90.00
_cell.angle_gamma   90.00
#
_symmetry.space_group_name_H-M   'P 1'
#
loop_
_entity.id
_entity.type
_entity.pdbx_description
1 polymer ?
#
loop_
_entity_poly.entity_id
_entity_poly.type
_entity_poly.pdbx_seq_one_letter_code
_entity_poly.pdbx_strand_id
1 'polypeptide(L)'
;MRDGVTPLSQDYFNPIFGDIDARIADLEERRADLQAVVDELTQFGLQRIDTLVGPAMAEVTAMLELLRLRRDQLEAAIGNVADLATRTQMVQDIGDAIRDEAEARNEAITMAVQAEATARAAAVTAEAAARAAAIALATARPSASTVTYDGNGRVSGITETLPQGERATVLTYTVAGRVNTVAETLAGKTRTTTYAYDGAGRVSGYAVAEV
;
A
#
# COMPACT_ATOMS: atom_id res chain seq x y z
N MET A 1 10.17 129.25 7.95
CA MET A 1 10.65 127.85 7.95
C MET A 1 11.27 127.62 6.58
N ARG A 2 12.58 127.89 6.45
CA ARG A 2 13.70 126.93 6.51
C ARG A 2 13.74 126.05 5.26
N ASP A 3 14.15 126.65 4.14
CA ASP A 3 14.48 125.93 2.93
C ASP A 3 15.65 126.65 2.26
N GLY A 4 16.73 125.92 1.96
CA GLY A 4 18.06 126.48 1.69
C GLY A 4 19.19 125.97 2.58
N VAL A 5 18.95 124.93 3.37
CA VAL A 5 20.02 124.16 4.02
C VAL A 5 19.74 122.67 3.83
N THR A 6 19.58 122.23 2.58
CA THR A 6 20.07 120.86 2.30
C THR A 6 21.54 120.93 2.63
N PRO A 7 22.02 120.28 3.69
CA PRO A 7 23.35 120.49 4.18
C PRO A 7 24.28 119.64 3.29
N LEU A 8 24.40 120.05 2.03
CA LEU A 8 25.27 119.46 1.01
C LEU A 8 26.73 119.86 1.22
N SER A 9 27.03 120.49 2.36
CA SER A 9 28.39 120.76 2.77
C SER A 9 29.05 119.48 3.29
N GLN A 10 30.32 119.34 2.92
CA GLN A 10 31.18 118.25 3.35
C GLN A 10 31.15 118.04 4.88
N ASP A 11 30.99 119.12 5.65
CA ASP A 11 30.94 119.10 7.11
C ASP A 11 29.73 118.36 7.72
N TYR A 12 28.62 118.25 6.98
CA TYR A 12 27.41 117.58 7.48
C TYR A 12 27.34 116.10 7.09
N PHE A 13 27.71 115.76 5.85
CA PHE A 13 27.63 114.38 5.36
C PHE A 13 28.84 113.51 5.75
N ASN A 14 30.04 114.08 5.91
CA ASN A 14 31.22 113.31 6.30
C ASN A 14 31.06 112.59 7.66
N PRO A 15 30.49 113.21 8.72
CA PRO A 15 30.25 112.50 9.98
C PRO A 15 29.24 111.36 9.84
N ILE A 16 28.19 111.53 9.02
CA ILE A 16 27.14 110.52 8.81
C ILE A 16 27.70 109.34 8.01
N PHE A 17 28.44 109.60 6.93
CA PHE A 17 29.10 108.53 6.17
C PHE A 17 30.18 107.85 6.99
N GLY A 18 30.93 108.57 7.83
CA GLY A 18 31.86 107.97 8.79
C GLY A 18 31.18 107.04 9.80
N ASP A 19 30.00 107.41 10.30
CA ASP A 19 29.19 106.55 11.20
C ASP A 19 28.61 105.33 10.48
N ILE A 20 28.13 105.50 9.25
CA ILE A 20 27.65 104.39 8.41
C ILE A 20 28.79 103.42 8.08
N ASP A 21 29.96 103.94 7.66
CA ASP A 21 31.14 103.13 7.35
C ASP A 21 31.62 102.37 8.60
N ALA A 22 31.62 103.02 9.77
CA ALA A 22 31.94 102.36 11.03
C ALA A 22 30.94 101.25 11.39
N ARG A 23 29.64 101.45 11.16
CA ARG A 23 28.61 100.43 11.38
C ARG A 23 28.68 99.29 10.36
N ILE A 24 29.01 99.58 9.11
CA ILE A 24 29.22 98.56 8.07
C ILE A 24 30.43 97.71 8.46
N ALA A 25 31.53 98.33 8.88
CA ALA A 25 32.71 97.61 9.36
C ALA A 25 32.39 96.70 10.55
N ASP A 26 31.66 97.19 11.57
CA ASP A 26 31.23 96.40 12.73
C ASP A 26 30.28 95.25 12.34
N LEU A 27 29.40 95.45 11.35
CA LEU A 27 28.52 94.38 10.85
C LEU A 27 29.28 93.34 10.02
N GLU A 28 30.27 93.75 9.24
CA GLU A 28 31.13 92.84 8.47
C GLU A 28 32.00 91.98 9.41
N GLU A 29 32.54 92.57 10.48
CA GLU A 29 33.27 91.85 11.53
C GLU A 29 32.37 90.82 12.22
N ARG A 30 31.18 91.22 12.68
CA ARG A 30 30.22 90.28 13.30
C ARG A 30 29.75 89.19 12.36
N ARG A 31 29.58 89.49 11.08
CA ARG A 31 29.21 88.48 10.07
C ARG A 31 30.34 87.47 9.88
N ALA A 32 31.59 87.94 9.83
CA ALA A 32 32.75 87.05 9.75
C ALA A 32 32.83 86.13 10.99
N ASP A 33 32.61 86.68 12.18
CA ASP A 33 32.56 85.90 13.42
C ASP A 33 31.43 84.86 13.41
N LEU A 34 30.22 85.26 13.03
CA LEU A 34 29.07 84.33 12.95
C LEU A 34 29.29 83.23 11.91
N GLN A 35 29.90 83.55 10.77
CA GLN A 35 30.26 82.55 9.77
C GLN A 35 31.30 81.57 10.32
N ALA A 36 32.30 82.06 11.04
CA ALA A 36 33.29 81.22 11.71
C ALA A 36 32.65 80.28 12.74
N VAL A 37 31.69 80.77 13.54
CA VAL A 37 30.94 79.94 14.49
C VAL A 37 30.09 78.87 13.78
N VAL A 38 29.43 79.21 12.68
CA VAL A 38 28.64 78.24 11.89
C VAL A 38 29.53 77.15 11.30
N ASP A 39 30.69 77.51 10.76
CA ASP A 39 31.63 76.56 10.18
C ASP A 39 32.19 75.61 11.27
N GLU A 40 32.52 76.14 12.45
CA GLU A 40 32.95 75.35 13.61
C GLU A 40 31.85 74.39 14.09
N LEU A 41 30.61 74.86 14.22
CA LEU A 41 29.48 74.03 14.63
C LEU A 41 29.22 72.90 13.63
N THR A 42 29.36 73.20 12.33
CA THR A 42 29.20 72.24 11.24
C THR A 42 30.30 71.18 11.28
N GLN A 43 31.55 71.59 11.45
CA GLN A 43 32.70 70.69 11.55
C GLN A 43 32.60 69.79 12.79
N PHE A 44 32.25 70.37 13.95
CA PHE A 44 32.02 69.62 15.18
C PHE A 44 30.84 68.65 15.06
N GLY A 45 29.76 69.07 14.40
CA GLY A 45 28.60 68.23 14.11
C GLY A 45 28.97 67.00 13.28
N LEU A 46 29.73 67.19 12.20
CA LEU A 46 30.22 66.09 11.34
C LEU A 46 31.15 65.16 12.11
N GLN A 47 32.10 65.69 12.88
CA GLN A 47 33.00 64.88 13.70
C GLN A 47 32.25 64.03 14.73
N ARG A 48 31.20 64.57 15.38
CA ARG A 48 30.35 63.81 16.31
C ARG A 48 29.54 62.72 15.61
N ILE A 49 29.02 62.97 14.41
CA ILE A 49 28.33 61.95 13.63
C ILE A 49 29.30 60.82 13.29
N ASP A 50 30.51 61.14 12.85
CA ASP A 50 31.53 60.13 12.53
C ASP A 50 31.98 59.33 13.76
N THR A 51 32.14 59.96 14.92
CA THR A 51 32.56 59.26 16.15
C THR A 51 31.45 58.49 16.85
N LEU A 52 30.20 58.96 16.81
CA LEU A 52 29.10 58.35 17.57
C LEU A 52 28.20 57.47 16.70
N VAL A 53 27.90 57.88 15.47
CA VAL A 53 26.94 57.20 14.59
C VAL A 53 27.64 56.18 13.69
N GLY A 54 28.83 56.52 13.17
CA GLY A 54 29.63 55.63 12.32
C GLY A 54 29.85 54.23 12.92
N PRO A 55 30.39 54.12 14.14
CA PRO A 55 30.61 52.82 14.80
C PRO A 55 29.31 52.06 15.06
N ALA A 56 28.25 52.73 15.48
CA ALA A 56 26.96 52.10 15.74
C ALA A 56 26.34 51.50 14.45
N MET A 57 26.45 52.19 13.32
CA MET A 57 25.97 51.66 12.03
C MET A 57 26.83 50.50 11.52
N ALA A 58 28.13 50.52 11.79
CA ALA A 58 29.02 49.39 11.49
C ALA A 58 28.65 48.16 12.34
N GLU A 59 28.38 48.34 13.63
CA GLU A 59 27.90 47.26 14.51
C GLU A 59 26.54 46.71 14.08
N VAL A 60 25.59 47.58 13.71
CA VAL A 60 24.29 47.14 13.18
C VAL A 60 24.47 46.33 11.89
N THR A 61 25.35 46.77 10.99
CA THR A 61 25.65 46.05 9.75
C THR A 61 26.26 44.68 10.03
N ALA A 62 27.25 44.61 10.94
CA ALA A 62 27.85 43.36 11.37
C ALA A 62 26.81 42.42 12.05
N MET A 63 25.89 42.98 12.83
CA MET A 63 24.82 42.21 13.46
C MET A 63 23.83 41.68 12.42
N LEU A 64 23.49 42.45 11.38
CA LEU A 64 22.65 41.98 10.27
C LEU A 64 23.33 40.86 9.47
N GLU A 65 24.64 40.95 9.25
CA GLU A 65 25.41 39.88 8.62
C GLU A 65 25.43 38.60 9.47
N LEU A 66 25.66 38.74 10.78
CA LEU A 66 25.60 37.63 11.71
C LEU A 66 24.21 36.98 11.74
N LEU A 67 23.14 37.78 11.73
CA LEU A 67 21.77 37.27 11.69
C LEU A 67 21.47 36.49 10.40
N ARG A 68 21.96 36.98 9.25
CA ARG A 68 21.84 36.25 7.97
C ARG A 68 22.59 34.92 8.04
N LEU A 69 23.83 34.92 8.53
CA LEU A 69 24.59 33.69 8.72
C LEU A 69 23.87 32.70 9.64
N ARG A 70 23.31 33.19 10.76
CA ARG A 70 22.55 32.36 11.70
C ARG A 70 21.29 31.79 11.08
N ARG A 71 20.57 32.57 10.28
CA ARG A 71 19.40 32.11 9.53
C ARG A 71 19.79 31.00 8.55
N ASP A 72 20.83 31.19 7.76
CA ASP A 72 21.25 30.21 6.74
C ASP A 72 21.72 28.88 7.40
N GLN A 73 22.40 28.97 8.55
CA GLN A 73 22.75 27.82 9.38
C GLN A 73 21.50 27.08 9.89
N LEU A 74 20.49 27.83 10.34
CA LEU A 74 19.23 27.25 10.84
C LEU A 74 18.46 26.55 9.71
N GLU A 75 18.36 27.18 8.53
CA GLU A 75 17.71 26.59 7.35
C GLU A 75 18.38 25.28 6.95
N ALA A 76 19.71 25.23 6.92
CA ALA A 76 20.46 24.01 6.63
C ALA A 76 20.23 22.91 7.68
N ALA A 77 20.20 23.27 8.97
CA ALA A 77 19.94 22.32 10.06
C ALA A 77 18.52 21.73 9.98
N ILE A 78 17.51 22.56 9.73
CA ILE A 78 16.12 22.14 9.62
C ILE A 78 15.93 21.21 8.41
N GLY A 79 16.51 21.52 7.26
CA GLY A 79 16.45 20.65 6.08
C GLY A 79 16.96 19.24 6.34
N ASN A 80 18.13 19.12 7.00
CA ASN A 80 18.71 17.82 7.35
C ASN A 80 17.83 17.01 8.33
N VAL A 81 17.21 17.67 9.31
CA VAL A 81 16.32 17.00 10.27
C VAL A 81 15.05 16.51 9.58
N ALA A 82 14.46 17.31 8.68
CA ALA A 82 13.26 16.91 7.93
C ALA A 82 13.52 15.68 7.05
N ASP A 83 14.65 15.64 6.35
CA ASP A 83 15.04 14.50 5.53
C ASP A 83 15.28 13.24 6.38
N LEU A 84 15.92 13.40 7.55
CA LEU A 84 16.19 12.28 8.46
C LEU A 84 14.91 11.75 9.09
N ALA A 85 14.02 12.62 9.56
CA ALA A 85 12.72 12.22 10.11
C ALA A 85 11.89 11.45 9.09
N THR A 86 11.85 11.94 7.84
CA THR A 86 11.14 11.28 6.73
C THR A 86 11.74 9.91 6.42
N ARG A 87 13.08 9.79 6.38
CA ARG A 87 13.76 8.51 6.15
C ARG A 87 13.52 7.52 7.29
N THR A 88 13.57 7.96 8.54
CA THR A 88 13.32 7.08 9.70
C THR A 88 11.88 6.57 9.70
N GLN A 89 10.90 7.45 9.44
CA GLN A 89 9.50 7.05 9.35
C GLN A 89 9.30 6.02 8.24
N MET A 90 9.87 6.26 7.05
CA MET A 90 9.76 5.33 5.93
C MET A 90 10.38 3.97 6.24
N VAL A 91 11.51 3.91 6.96
CA VAL A 91 12.14 2.65 7.38
C VAL A 91 11.25 1.91 8.38
N GLN A 92 10.60 2.61 9.31
CA GLN A 92 9.66 2.02 10.26
C GLN A 92 8.43 1.46 9.54
N ASP A 93 7.81 2.26 8.66
CA ASP A 93 6.62 1.84 7.90
C ASP A 93 6.92 0.62 7.02
N ILE A 94 8.08 0.58 6.36
CA ILE A 94 8.53 -0.58 5.58
C ILE A 94 8.75 -1.79 6.50
N GLY A 95 9.38 -1.59 7.66
CA GLY A 95 9.63 -2.67 8.62
C GLY A 95 8.34 -3.29 9.18
N ASP A 96 7.34 -2.46 9.44
CA ASP A 96 6.03 -2.90 9.91
C ASP A 96 5.25 -3.60 8.80
N ALA A 97 5.23 -3.04 7.58
CA ALA A 97 4.59 -3.67 6.43
C ALA A 97 5.19 -5.06 6.10
N ILE A 98 6.51 -5.22 6.21
CA ILE A 98 7.18 -6.52 6.03
C ILE A 98 6.75 -7.53 7.10
N ARG A 99 6.61 -7.07 8.35
CA ARG A 99 6.19 -7.94 9.46
C ARG A 99 4.74 -8.37 9.29
N ASP A 100 3.85 -7.43 8.97
CA ASP A 100 2.44 -7.70 8.71
C ASP A 100 2.26 -8.66 7.53
N GLU A 101 3.02 -8.49 6.44
CA GLU A 101 3.00 -9.42 5.31
C GLU A 101 3.49 -10.81 5.71
N ALA A 102 4.57 -10.90 6.51
CA ALA A 102 5.11 -12.18 6.97
C ALA A 102 4.12 -12.92 7.87
N GLU A 103 3.43 -12.21 8.77
CA GLU A 103 2.39 -12.76 9.64
C GLU A 103 1.20 -13.26 8.81
N ALA A 104 0.64 -12.43 7.93
CA ALA A 104 -0.47 -12.81 7.05
C ALA A 104 -0.13 -14.02 6.17
N ARG A 105 1.11 -14.07 5.64
CA ARG A 105 1.60 -15.21 4.86
C ARG A 105 1.69 -16.49 5.69
N ASN A 106 2.21 -16.40 6.91
CA ASN A 106 2.35 -17.56 7.81
C ASN A 106 0.98 -18.11 8.24
N GLU A 107 0.01 -17.24 8.50
CA GLU A 107 -1.37 -17.63 8.77
C GLU A 107 -2.00 -18.34 7.57
N ALA A 108 -1.86 -17.78 6.36
CA ALA A 108 -2.38 -18.38 5.14
C ALA A 108 -1.78 -19.77 4.86
N ILE A 109 -0.46 -19.93 5.05
CA ILE A 109 0.22 -21.23 4.93
C ILE A 109 -0.34 -22.22 5.95
N THR A 110 -0.51 -21.79 7.20
CA THR A 110 -1.03 -22.65 8.27
C THR A 110 -2.44 -23.14 7.96
N MET A 111 -3.32 -22.26 7.47
CA MET A 111 -4.68 -22.62 7.06
C MET A 111 -4.67 -23.60 5.88
N ALA A 112 -3.82 -23.37 4.88
CA ALA A 112 -3.71 -24.25 3.72
C ALA A 112 -3.25 -25.66 4.11
N VAL A 113 -2.25 -25.77 4.99
CA VAL A 113 -1.74 -27.05 5.49
C VAL A 113 -2.81 -27.80 6.28
N GLN A 114 -3.58 -27.11 7.13
CA GLN A 114 -4.66 -27.72 7.88
C GLN A 114 -5.80 -28.22 6.99
N ALA A 115 -6.18 -27.43 5.97
CA ALA A 115 -7.20 -27.82 5.01
C ALA A 115 -6.77 -29.07 4.22
N GLU A 116 -5.51 -29.11 3.78
CA GLU A 116 -4.95 -30.27 3.08
C GLU A 116 -4.90 -31.51 3.97
N ALA A 117 -4.43 -31.38 5.22
CA ALA A 117 -4.40 -32.48 6.18
C ALA A 117 -5.79 -33.07 6.42
N THR A 118 -6.81 -32.20 6.54
CA THR A 118 -8.21 -32.61 6.71
C THR A 118 -8.72 -33.35 5.48
N ALA A 119 -8.48 -32.83 4.28
CA ALA A 119 -8.88 -33.47 3.03
C ALA A 119 -8.21 -34.84 2.84
N ARG A 120 -6.91 -34.95 3.16
CA ARG A 120 -6.17 -36.22 3.11
C ARG A 120 -6.72 -37.25 4.09
N ALA A 121 -7.04 -36.84 5.33
CA ALA A 121 -7.66 -37.74 6.31
C ALA A 121 -9.03 -38.24 5.86
N ALA A 122 -9.85 -37.35 5.26
CA ALA A 122 -11.14 -37.72 4.67
C ALA A 122 -10.99 -38.71 3.51
N ALA A 123 -9.99 -38.51 2.64
CA ALA A 123 -9.73 -39.43 1.52
C ALA A 123 -9.29 -40.82 2.02
N VAL A 124 -8.39 -40.89 3.01
CA VAL A 124 -7.94 -42.17 3.59
C VAL A 124 -9.09 -42.93 4.25
N THR A 125 -9.96 -42.24 4.98
CA THR A 125 -11.13 -42.86 5.60
C THR A 125 -12.16 -43.33 4.58
N ALA A 126 -12.42 -42.54 3.54
CA ALA A 126 -13.29 -42.93 2.43
C ALA A 126 -12.76 -44.16 1.67
N GLU A 127 -11.46 -44.20 1.38
CA GLU A 127 -10.81 -45.32 0.71
C GLU A 127 -10.85 -46.59 1.58
N ALA A 128 -10.58 -46.47 2.89
CA ALA A 128 -10.69 -47.60 3.81
C ALA A 128 -12.12 -48.16 3.86
N ALA A 129 -13.14 -47.29 3.88
CA ALA A 129 -14.54 -47.69 3.84
C ALA A 129 -14.90 -48.35 2.50
N ALA A 130 -14.47 -47.79 1.38
CA ALA A 130 -14.71 -48.35 0.05
C ALA A 130 -14.06 -49.74 -0.10
N ARG A 131 -12.82 -49.89 0.38
CA ARG A 131 -12.12 -51.18 0.37
C ARG A 131 -12.79 -52.21 1.27
N ALA A 132 -13.22 -51.82 2.47
CA ALA A 132 -13.95 -52.71 3.37
C ALA A 132 -15.27 -53.18 2.74
N ALA A 133 -16.02 -52.28 2.09
CA ALA A 133 -17.25 -52.62 1.37
C ALA A 133 -16.98 -53.57 0.19
N ALA A 134 -15.92 -53.34 -0.58
CA ALA A 134 -15.54 -54.20 -1.70
C ALA A 134 -15.14 -55.62 -1.23
N ILE A 135 -14.39 -55.74 -0.14
CA ILE A 135 -14.03 -57.04 0.45
C ILE A 135 -15.28 -57.75 0.95
N ALA A 136 -16.16 -57.04 1.67
CA ALA A 136 -17.41 -57.60 2.15
C ALA A 136 -18.26 -58.14 0.99
N LEU A 137 -18.32 -57.44 -0.14
CA LEU A 137 -19.02 -57.89 -1.34
C LEU A 137 -18.37 -59.12 -1.97
N ALA A 138 -17.05 -59.10 -2.16
CA ALA A 138 -16.33 -60.20 -2.79
C ALA A 138 -16.37 -61.51 -1.97
N THR A 139 -16.51 -61.40 -0.65
CA THR A 139 -16.50 -62.53 0.29
C THR A 139 -17.89 -62.91 0.83
N ALA A 140 -18.94 -62.20 0.40
CA ALA A 140 -20.29 -62.44 0.86
C ALA A 140 -20.76 -63.86 0.51
N ARG A 141 -21.45 -64.50 1.46
CA ARG A 141 -22.12 -65.79 1.25
C ARG A 141 -23.62 -65.59 1.42
N PRO A 142 -24.46 -66.13 0.52
CA PRO A 142 -25.89 -65.98 0.65
C PRO A 142 -26.43 -66.78 1.84
N SER A 143 -27.34 -66.19 2.61
CA SER A 143 -28.04 -66.88 3.70
C SER A 143 -29.26 -67.67 3.22
N ALA A 144 -29.81 -67.29 2.05
CA ALA A 144 -30.90 -67.97 1.37
C ALA A 144 -30.74 -67.83 -0.15
N SER A 145 -31.29 -68.79 -0.89
CA SER A 145 -31.36 -68.77 -2.36
C SER A 145 -32.68 -69.38 -2.84
N THR A 146 -33.34 -68.72 -3.79
CA THR A 146 -34.56 -69.21 -4.44
C THR A 146 -34.34 -69.30 -5.94
N VAL A 147 -34.80 -70.39 -6.55
CA VAL A 147 -34.67 -70.66 -8.00
C VAL A 147 -36.06 -70.70 -8.62
N THR A 148 -36.21 -70.03 -9.77
CA THR A 148 -37.43 -70.01 -10.58
C THR A 148 -37.18 -70.63 -11.95
N TYR A 149 -38.24 -71.19 -12.53
CA TYR A 149 -38.16 -71.91 -13.80
C TYR A 149 -39.12 -71.30 -14.83
N ASP A 150 -38.73 -71.32 -16.11
CA ASP A 150 -39.59 -70.97 -17.23
C ASP A 150 -40.63 -72.07 -17.52
N GLY A 151 -41.53 -71.82 -18.48
CA GLY A 151 -42.56 -72.78 -18.89
C GLY A 151 -42.02 -74.09 -19.50
N ASN A 152 -40.72 -74.15 -19.81
CA ASN A 152 -40.03 -75.35 -20.30
C ASN A 152 -39.23 -76.06 -19.18
N GLY A 153 -39.37 -75.61 -17.93
CA GLY A 153 -38.67 -76.19 -16.78
C GLY A 153 -37.18 -75.83 -16.68
N ARG A 154 -36.71 -74.80 -17.39
CA ARG A 154 -35.32 -74.31 -17.32
C ARG A 154 -35.22 -73.16 -16.35
N VAL A 155 -34.07 -72.97 -15.70
CA VAL A 155 -33.88 -71.88 -14.71
C VAL A 155 -34.04 -70.51 -15.37
N SER A 156 -35.07 -69.75 -14.99
CA SER A 156 -35.30 -68.39 -15.50
C SER A 156 -34.75 -67.31 -14.58
N GLY A 157 -34.60 -67.62 -13.29
CA GLY A 157 -34.11 -66.65 -12.32
C GLY A 157 -33.64 -67.29 -11.02
N ILE A 158 -32.67 -66.63 -10.38
CA ILE A 158 -32.11 -66.97 -9.09
C ILE A 158 -32.12 -65.70 -8.24
N THR A 159 -32.61 -65.78 -7.01
CA THR A 159 -32.53 -64.68 -6.04
C THR A 159 -31.76 -65.16 -4.82
N GLU A 160 -30.74 -64.41 -4.42
CA GLU A 160 -29.88 -64.73 -3.29
C GLU A 160 -29.89 -63.59 -2.27
N THR A 161 -30.09 -63.92 -1.00
CA THR A 161 -30.05 -62.94 0.10
C THR A 161 -28.62 -62.81 0.61
N LEU A 162 -27.95 -61.69 0.29
CA LEU A 162 -26.60 -61.35 0.78
C LEU A 162 -26.69 -60.31 1.90
N PRO A 163 -25.64 -60.16 2.74
CA PRO A 163 -25.59 -59.11 3.75
C PRO A 163 -25.75 -57.68 3.19
N GLN A 164 -25.42 -57.45 1.91
CA GLN A 164 -25.54 -56.15 1.25
C GLN A 164 -26.88 -55.93 0.54
N GLY A 165 -27.76 -56.92 0.54
CA GLY A 165 -29.04 -56.88 -0.18
C GLY A 165 -29.25 -58.11 -1.06
N GLU A 166 -30.30 -58.08 -1.87
CA GLU A 166 -30.62 -59.19 -2.76
C GLU A 166 -29.81 -59.11 -4.05
N ARG A 167 -29.21 -60.25 -4.43
CA ARG A 167 -28.68 -60.46 -5.77
C ARG A 167 -29.72 -61.20 -6.60
N ALA A 168 -30.16 -60.60 -7.69
CA ALA A 168 -31.09 -61.21 -8.64
C ALA A 168 -30.36 -61.54 -9.94
N THR A 169 -30.34 -62.82 -10.31
CA THR A 169 -29.80 -63.31 -11.59
C THR A 169 -30.97 -63.73 -12.47
N VAL A 170 -31.10 -63.14 -13.65
CA VAL A 170 -32.13 -63.48 -14.65
C VAL A 170 -31.47 -64.12 -15.86
N LEU A 171 -31.97 -65.27 -16.28
CA LEU A 171 -31.48 -65.99 -17.45
C LEU A 171 -32.53 -65.96 -18.56
N THR A 172 -32.10 -65.65 -19.78
CA THR A 172 -32.92 -65.83 -20.97
C THR A 172 -32.32 -66.93 -21.85
N TYR A 173 -33.12 -67.48 -22.76
CA TYR A 173 -32.71 -68.59 -23.62
C TYR A 173 -32.97 -68.27 -25.08
N THR A 174 -32.07 -68.74 -25.94
CA THR A 174 -32.25 -68.79 -27.39
C THR A 174 -33.35 -69.79 -27.76
N VAL A 175 -33.81 -69.74 -29.00
CA VAL A 175 -34.78 -70.71 -29.55
C VAL A 175 -34.27 -72.15 -29.50
N ALA A 176 -32.95 -72.36 -29.57
CA ALA A 176 -32.30 -73.67 -29.44
C ALA A 176 -32.14 -74.12 -27.97
N GLY A 177 -32.64 -73.33 -27.02
CA GLY A 177 -32.60 -73.63 -25.59
C GLY A 177 -31.26 -73.42 -24.89
N ARG A 178 -30.32 -72.70 -25.52
CA ARG A 178 -29.05 -72.28 -24.91
C ARG A 178 -29.22 -70.93 -24.23
N VAL A 179 -28.48 -70.66 -23.16
CA VAL A 179 -28.53 -69.38 -22.43
C VAL A 179 -28.19 -68.22 -23.38
N ASN A 180 -29.08 -67.25 -23.51
CA ASN A 180 -28.86 -66.07 -24.36
C ASN A 180 -28.27 -64.92 -23.55
N THR A 181 -28.87 -64.61 -22.40
CA THR A 181 -28.36 -63.58 -21.48
C THR A 181 -28.37 -64.07 -20.05
N VAL A 182 -27.43 -63.56 -19.26
CA VAL A 182 -27.40 -63.63 -17.79
C VAL A 182 -27.31 -62.19 -17.29
N ALA A 183 -28.34 -61.70 -16.60
CA ALA A 183 -28.37 -60.38 -16.00
C ALA A 183 -28.33 -60.50 -14.47
N GLU A 184 -27.24 -60.05 -13.86
CA GLU A 184 -27.06 -60.04 -12.41
C GLU A 184 -27.27 -58.62 -11.88
N THR A 185 -28.19 -58.45 -10.94
CA THR A 185 -28.48 -57.16 -10.31
C THR A 185 -28.19 -57.25 -8.82
N LEU A 186 -27.40 -56.31 -8.31
CA LEU A 186 -27.13 -56.16 -6.88
C LEU A 186 -26.94 -54.69 -6.54
N ALA A 187 -27.60 -54.24 -5.46
CA ALA A 187 -27.56 -52.84 -5.01
C ALA A 187 -27.89 -51.83 -6.14
N GLY A 188 -28.86 -52.17 -7.00
CA GLY A 188 -29.32 -51.32 -8.10
C GLY A 188 -28.40 -51.24 -9.31
N LYS A 189 -27.26 -51.95 -9.31
CA LYS A 189 -26.37 -52.08 -10.47
C LYS A 189 -26.63 -53.40 -11.18
N THR A 190 -26.70 -53.38 -12.50
CA THR A 190 -26.96 -54.58 -13.30
C THR A 190 -25.81 -54.85 -14.27
N ARG A 191 -25.23 -56.05 -14.19
CA ARG A 191 -24.29 -56.58 -15.16
C ARG A 191 -25.00 -57.61 -16.04
N THR A 192 -25.09 -57.33 -17.33
CA THR A 192 -25.67 -58.26 -18.31
C THR A 192 -24.59 -58.86 -19.19
N THR A 193 -24.48 -60.18 -19.18
CA THR A 193 -23.63 -60.95 -20.09
C THR A 193 -24.49 -61.59 -21.18
N THR A 194 -24.19 -61.31 -22.45
CA THR A 194 -24.87 -61.89 -23.61
C THR A 194 -23.94 -62.86 -24.30
N TYR A 195 -24.39 -64.09 -24.57
CA TYR A 195 -23.58 -65.15 -25.16
C TYR A 195 -23.85 -65.31 -26.66
N ALA A 196 -22.79 -65.52 -27.43
CA ALA A 196 -22.84 -65.90 -28.83
C ALA A 196 -22.40 -67.36 -28.99
N TYR A 197 -22.97 -68.06 -29.97
CA TYR A 197 -22.71 -69.48 -30.23
C TYR A 197 -22.26 -69.71 -31.67
N ASP A 198 -21.38 -70.68 -31.88
CA ASP A 198 -21.03 -71.18 -33.22
C ASP A 198 -22.11 -72.14 -33.78
N GLY A 199 -21.95 -72.56 -35.04
CA GLY A 199 -22.86 -73.50 -35.71
C GLY A 199 -22.92 -74.89 -35.07
N ALA A 200 -21.91 -75.26 -34.27
CA ALA A 200 -21.90 -76.51 -33.49
C ALA A 200 -22.52 -76.35 -32.09
N GLY A 201 -22.88 -75.12 -31.72
CA GLY A 201 -23.52 -74.80 -30.45
C GLY A 201 -22.61 -74.56 -29.27
N ARG A 202 -21.32 -74.36 -29.52
CA ARG A 202 -20.34 -73.97 -28.51
C ARG A 202 -20.33 -72.45 -28.37
N VAL A 203 -20.04 -71.95 -27.17
CA VAL A 203 -19.89 -70.49 -26.97
C VAL A 203 -18.74 -69.99 -27.84
N SER A 204 -19.03 -69.05 -28.73
CA SER A 204 -18.06 -68.42 -29.64
C SER A 204 -17.62 -67.03 -29.17
N GLY A 205 -18.38 -66.42 -28.26
CA GLY A 205 -18.05 -65.13 -27.66
C GLY A 205 -19.06 -64.70 -26.60
N TYR A 206 -18.77 -63.60 -25.93
CA TYR A 206 -19.70 -62.94 -25.02
C TYR A 206 -19.50 -61.42 -25.04
N ALA A 207 -20.55 -60.69 -24.69
CA ALA A 207 -20.52 -59.24 -24.49
C ALA A 207 -21.06 -58.90 -23.10
N VAL A 208 -20.44 -57.92 -22.44
CA VAL A 208 -20.84 -57.45 -21.10
C VAL A 208 -21.29 -56.00 -21.19
N ALA A 209 -22.42 -55.70 -20.57
CA ALA A 209 -22.90 -54.33 -20.34
C ALA A 209 -23.17 -54.14 -18.85
N GLU A 210 -22.77 -52.99 -18.30
CA GLU A 210 -23.02 -52.59 -16.91
C GLU A 210 -23.80 -51.27 -16.92
N VAL A 211 -24.90 -51.23 -16.15
CA VAL A 211 -25.79 -50.05 -15.98
C VAL A 211 -26.02 -49.81 -14.50
#